data_AF-A0A382A227-F1
#
_entry.id   AF-A0A382A227-F1
#
_cell.length_a   1.000
_cell.length_b   1.000
_cell.length_c   1.000
_cell.angle_alpha   90.00
_cell.angle_beta   90.00
_cell.angle_gamma   90.00
#
_symmetry.space_group_name_H-M   'P 1'
#
loop_
_entity.id
_entity.type
_entity.pdbx_description
1 polymer ?
#
loop_
_entity_poly.entity_id
_entity_poly.type
_entity_poly.pdbx_seq_one_letter_code
_entity_poly.pdbx_strand_id
1 'polypeptide(L)'
;KQKIIPAVTHKDGTGRLQTVDQLNNPRYYDLIFEFKEITGVPIILNTSFNENEPVVCRPEEALETFIRTKMDLLVLGNWMVYRS
;
A
#
# COMPACT_ATOMS: atom_id res chain seq x y z
N LYS A 1 -4.19 6.04 18.92
CA LYS A 1 -3.18 6.54 17.95
C LYS A 1 -3.74 7.54 16.92
N GLN A 2 -4.99 8.00 17.03
CA GLN A 2 -5.67 8.85 16.04
C GLN A 2 -4.89 10.13 15.64
N LYS A 3 -4.19 10.75 16.59
CA LYS A 3 -3.32 11.92 16.31
C LYS A 3 -2.10 11.61 15.44
N ILE A 4 -1.67 10.35 15.39
CA ILE A 4 -0.44 9.88 14.70
C ILE A 4 -0.79 9.25 13.35
N ILE A 5 -1.97 8.65 13.19
CA ILE A 5 -2.42 7.95 11.97
C ILE A 5 -3.86 8.36 11.55
N PRO A 6 -4.12 9.66 11.29
CA PRO A 6 -5.48 10.13 11.06
C PRO A 6 -6.12 9.57 9.78
N ALA A 7 -5.32 9.22 8.77
CA ALA A 7 -5.78 8.76 7.46
C ALA A 7 -6.45 7.37 7.46
N VAL A 8 -6.21 6.55 8.51
CA VAL A 8 -6.73 5.17 8.61
C VAL A 8 -7.73 5.00 9.76
N THR A 9 -8.18 6.11 10.35
CA THR A 9 -9.15 6.10 11.45
C THR A 9 -10.41 6.83 11.05
N HIS A 10 -11.56 6.20 11.23
CA HIS A 10 -12.86 6.83 11.12
C HIS A 10 -13.04 7.93 12.20
N LYS A 11 -14.05 8.79 12.03
CA LYS A 11 -14.35 9.89 12.99
C LYS A 11 -14.60 9.38 14.41
N ASP A 12 -15.01 8.14 14.57
CA ASP A 12 -15.24 7.47 15.86
C ASP A 12 -13.96 6.80 16.44
N GLY A 13 -12.83 6.88 15.74
CA GLY A 13 -11.55 6.30 16.18
C GLY A 13 -11.33 4.84 15.78
N THR A 14 -12.27 4.22 15.06
CA THR A 14 -12.13 2.84 14.58
C THR A 14 -11.35 2.76 13.27
N GLY A 15 -10.77 1.60 12.97
CA GLY A 15 -10.11 1.31 11.69
C GLY A 15 -10.14 -0.20 11.44
N ARG A 16 -10.07 -0.62 10.18
CA ARG A 16 -9.97 -2.05 9.82
C ARG A 16 -8.50 -2.45 9.78
N LEU A 17 -8.05 -3.10 10.84
CA LEU A 17 -6.66 -3.53 10.95
C LEU A 17 -6.43 -4.83 10.16
N GLN A 18 -5.40 -4.83 9.32
CA GLN A 18 -4.82 -6.02 8.74
C GLN A 18 -3.43 -6.22 9.35
N THR A 19 -3.23 -7.33 10.05
CA THR A 19 -1.90 -7.71 10.55
C THR A 19 -1.12 -8.40 9.43
N VAL A 20 0.15 -8.01 9.27
CA VAL A 20 1.09 -8.63 8.33
C VAL A 20 2.17 -9.32 9.13
N ASP A 21 2.42 -10.59 8.81
CA ASP A 21 3.39 -11.45 9.47
C ASP A 21 4.59 -11.71 8.55
N GLN A 22 5.79 -11.72 9.13
CA GLN A 22 7.04 -11.85 8.39
C GLN A 22 7.21 -13.22 7.74
N LEU A 23 6.71 -14.30 8.36
CA LEU A 23 6.83 -15.64 7.81
C LEU A 23 5.93 -15.83 6.58
N ASN A 24 4.74 -15.24 6.61
CA ASN A 24 3.74 -15.40 5.56
C ASN A 24 3.88 -14.36 4.43
N ASN A 25 4.38 -13.16 4.72
CA ASN A 25 4.55 -12.11 3.70
C ASN A 25 5.78 -11.24 4.01
N PRO A 26 7.01 -11.78 3.85
CA PRO A 26 8.24 -11.13 4.27
C PRO A 26 8.45 -9.78 3.56
N ARG A 27 8.21 -9.71 2.24
CA ARG A 27 8.40 -8.46 1.49
C ARG A 27 7.49 -7.34 1.96
N TYR A 28 6.24 -7.65 2.31
CA TYR A 28 5.30 -6.64 2.78
C TYR A 28 5.55 -6.27 4.24
N TYR A 29 6.00 -7.22 5.05
CA TYR A 29 6.47 -6.96 6.41
C TYR A 29 7.67 -6.01 6.41
N ASP A 30 8.70 -6.29 5.60
CA ASP A 30 9.91 -5.48 5.51
C ASP A 30 9.58 -4.05 5.05
N LEU A 31 8.65 -3.88 4.09
CA LEU A 31 8.16 -2.55 3.69
C LEU A 31 7.58 -1.75 4.87
N ILE A 32 6.74 -2.39 5.69
CA ILE A 32 6.12 -1.75 6.86
C ILE A 32 7.18 -1.47 7.94
N PHE A 33 8.15 -2.37 8.09
CA PHE A 33 9.25 -2.22 9.04
C PHE A 33 10.16 -1.05 8.66
N GLU A 34 10.60 -0.95 7.40
CA GLU A 34 11.38 0.18 6.92
C GLU A 34 10.61 1.51 7.04
N PHE A 35 9.30 1.50 6.74
CA PHE A 35 8.46 2.67 6.95
C PHE A 35 8.41 3.09 8.44
N LYS A 36 8.39 2.12 9.37
CA LYS A 36 8.50 2.38 10.81
C LYS A 36 9.86 2.99 11.18
N GLU A 37 10.97 2.48 10.65
CA GLU A 37 12.30 3.02 10.97
C GLU A 37 12.44 4.48 10.51
N ILE A 38 11.80 4.84 9.40
CA ILE A 38 11.78 6.22 8.87
C ILE A 38 10.82 7.14 9.66
N THR A 39 9.61 6.66 9.98
CA THR A 39 8.51 7.53 10.46
C THR A 39 8.17 7.36 11.94
N GLY A 40 8.66 6.30 12.59
CA GLY A 40 8.22 5.84 13.90
C GLY A 40 6.85 5.13 13.91
N VAL A 41 6.20 4.97 12.76
CA VAL A 41 4.84 4.43 12.64
C VAL A 41 4.84 3.14 11.82
N PRO A 42 4.51 1.97 12.40
CA PRO A 42 4.51 0.69 11.69
C PRO A 42 3.18 0.40 10.97
N ILE A 43 2.62 1.40 10.28
CA ILE A 43 1.31 1.29 9.63
C ILE A 43 1.34 2.02 8.31
N ILE A 44 0.89 1.34 7.26
CA ILE A 44 0.64 1.90 5.93
C ILE A 44 -0.84 1.76 5.58
N LEU A 45 -1.35 2.65 4.73
CA LEU A 45 -2.69 2.51 4.17
C LEU A 45 -2.65 1.46 3.05
N ASN A 46 -3.53 0.46 3.14
CA ASN A 46 -3.72 -0.55 2.11
C ASN A 46 -5.11 -0.38 1.47
N THR A 47 -5.17 -0.24 0.15
CA THR A 47 -6.41 -0.16 -0.64
C THR A 47 -6.30 -1.07 -1.84
N SER A 48 -7.44 -1.40 -2.46
CA SER A 48 -7.46 -2.19 -3.69
C SER A 48 -6.68 -1.48 -4.79
N PHE A 49 -5.82 -2.24 -5.50
CA PHE A 49 -5.18 -1.75 -6.70
C PHE A 49 -6.10 -1.98 -7.90
N ASN A 50 -6.91 -0.96 -8.20
CA ASN A 50 -7.85 -0.92 -9.31
C ASN A 50 -8.33 0.53 -9.58
N GLU A 51 -9.07 0.72 -10.67
CA GLU A 51 -9.74 1.99 -11.00
C GLU A 51 -11.12 1.70 -11.62
N ASN A 52 -12.16 1.61 -10.78
CA ASN A 52 -13.54 1.26 -11.18
C ASN A 52 -13.70 -0.10 -11.90
N GLU A 53 -12.71 -0.97 -11.77
CA GLU A 53 -12.63 -2.31 -12.35
C GLU A 53 -12.26 -3.35 -11.26
N PRO A 54 -12.28 -4.66 -11.55
CA PRO A 54 -11.78 -5.67 -10.62
C PRO A 54 -10.33 -5.42 -10.20
N VAL A 55 -9.91 -6.03 -9.08
CA VAL A 55 -8.51 -5.95 -8.65
C VAL A 55 -7.61 -6.57 -9.70
N VAL A 56 -6.52 -5.86 -10.01
CA VAL A 56 -5.47 -6.30 -10.93
C VAL A 56 -4.98 -7.70 -10.58
N CYS A 57 -4.91 -8.58 -11.58
CA CYS A 57 -4.41 -9.95 -11.48
C CYS A 57 -3.23 -10.22 -12.42
N ARG A 58 -2.96 -9.32 -13.38
CA ARG A 58 -1.91 -9.48 -14.38
C ARG A 58 -0.95 -8.28 -14.43
N PRO A 59 0.34 -8.50 -14.80
CA PRO A 59 1.30 -7.42 -15.03
C PRO A 59 0.81 -6.33 -15.99
N GLU A 60 0.12 -6.72 -17.07
CA GLU A 60 -0.38 -5.78 -18.06
C GLU A 60 -1.49 -4.88 -17.48
N GLU A 61 -2.41 -5.48 -16.72
CA GLU A 61 -3.47 -4.76 -15.99
C GLU A 61 -2.86 -3.77 -14.99
N ALA A 62 -1.82 -4.16 -14.25
CA ALA A 62 -1.12 -3.29 -13.30
C ALA A 62 -0.55 -2.03 -13.99
N LEU A 63 0.04 -2.20 -15.18
CA LEU A 63 0.59 -1.11 -15.97
C LEU A 63 -0.53 -0.21 -16.52
N GLU A 64 -1.61 -0.80 -17.05
CA GLU A 64 -2.76 -0.04 -17.54
C GLU A 64 -3.40 0.80 -16.42
N THR A 65 -3.69 0.20 -15.26
CA THR A 65 -4.21 0.93 -14.10
C THR A 65 -3.22 2.01 -13.64
N PHE A 66 -1.92 1.71 -13.59
CA PHE A 66 -0.90 2.70 -13.23
C PHE A 66 -0.90 3.89 -14.19
N ILE A 67 -0.98 3.66 -15.50
CA ILE A 67 -0.97 4.71 -16.55
C ILE A 67 -2.21 5.61 -16.44
N ARG A 68 -3.39 5.04 -16.26
CA ARG A 68 -4.67 5.79 -16.20
C ARG A 68 -4.84 6.59 -14.92
N THR A 69 -4.32 6.09 -13.80
CA THR A 69 -4.36 6.78 -12.50
C THR A 69 -3.24 7.83 -12.36
N LYS A 70 -3.26 8.57 -11.25
CA LYS A 70 -2.22 9.55 -10.88
C LYS A 70 -1.22 9.01 -9.85
N MET A 71 -0.97 7.70 -9.86
CA MET A 71 0.05 7.11 -8.98
C MET A 71 1.45 7.56 -9.37
N ASP A 72 2.29 7.82 -8.36
CA ASP A 72 3.67 8.29 -8.55
C ASP A 72 4.64 7.15 -8.87
N LEU A 73 4.39 5.96 -8.32
CA LEU A 73 5.28 4.80 -8.37
C LEU A 73 4.49 3.49 -8.49
N LEU A 74 4.95 2.59 -9.36
CA LEU A 74 4.53 1.19 -9.41
C LEU A 74 5.72 0.28 -9.12
N VAL A 75 5.56 -0.62 -8.15
CA VAL A 75 6.50 -1.72 -7.89
C VAL A 75 5.88 -3.02 -8.37
N LEU A 76 6.52 -3.64 -9.37
CA LEU A 76 6.04 -4.87 -10.00
C LEU A 76 7.15 -5.94 -9.95
N GLY A 77 7.07 -6.83 -8.97
CA GLY A 77 8.13 -7.80 -8.71
C GLY A 77 9.44 -7.10 -8.34
N ASN A 78 10.46 -7.20 -9.19
CA ASN A 78 11.77 -6.55 -9.01
C ASN A 78 11.93 -5.28 -9.85
N TRP A 79 10.85 -4.83 -10.48
CA TRP A 79 10.82 -3.63 -11.32
C TRP A 79 10.17 -2.48 -10.57
N MET A 80 10.69 -1.29 -10.80
CA MET A 80 10.14 -0.05 -10.27
C MET A 80 9.94 0.92 -11.43
N VAL A 81 8.71 1.40 -11.57
CA VAL A 81 8.31 2.32 -12.64
C VAL A 81 7.91 3.64 -12.01
N TYR A 82 8.60 4.70 -12.39
CA TYR A 82 8.31 6.06 -11.97
C TYR A 82 7.48 6.77 -13.03
N ARG A 83 6.54 7.61 -12.58
CA ARG A 83 5.89 8.55 -13.48
C ARG A 83 6.85 9.74 -13.74
N SER A 84 7.08 10.02 -15.02
CA SER A 84 7.84 11.18 -15.50
C SER A 84 6.99 12.44 -15.55
#